data_AF-A0A1A8GK20-F1
#
_entry.id   AF-A0A1A8GK20-F1
#
_cell.length_a   1.000
_cell.length_b   1.000
_cell.length_c   1.000
_cell.angle_alpha   90.00
_cell.angle_beta   90.00
_cell.angle_gamma   90.00
#
_symmetry.space_group_name_H-M   'P 1'
#
loop_
_entity.id
_entity.type
_entity.pdbx_description
1 polymer ?
#
loop_
_entity_poly.entity_id
_entity_poly.type
_entity_poly.pdbx_seq_one_letter_code
_entity_poly.pdbx_strand_id
1 'polypeptide(L)'
;VSRKVYLATVNTVYQLNGTLSLEVEQRTGPVEDNLLCHAPQLPQAPCEHPKSLTDNYNKLLELDREQGVVVVCGSVYQGFCELRKMGNVSEIAVEFPPQGEKTVFP
;
A
#
# COMPACT_ATOMS: atom_id res chain seq x y z
N VAL A 1 23.73 7.85 11.95
CA VAL A 1 22.43 7.95 11.26
C VAL A 1 22.45 7.00 10.08
N SER A 2 21.80 5.83 10.17
CA SER A 2 21.58 5.00 8.98
C SER A 2 20.61 5.77 8.08
N ARG A 3 21.05 6.15 6.89
CA ARG A 3 20.20 6.82 5.90
C ARG A 3 19.52 5.71 5.09
N LYS A 4 18.23 5.49 5.29
CA LYS A 4 17.41 4.65 4.41
C LYS A 4 16.81 5.49 3.29
N VAL A 5 16.65 4.90 2.12
CA VAL A 5 15.97 5.48 0.97
C VAL A 5 14.77 4.60 0.66
N TYR A 6 13.59 5.21 0.56
CA TYR A 6 12.38 4.51 0.14
C TYR A 6 12.03 4.96 -1.27
N LEU A 7 11.81 4.00 -2.16
CA LEU A 7 11.46 4.24 -3.56
C LEU A 7 10.19 3.48 -3.88
N ALA A 8 9.14 4.20 -4.24
CA ALA A 8 7.89 3.60 -4.69
C ALA A 8 7.75 3.78 -6.20
N THR A 9 7.34 2.71 -6.87
CA THR A 9 7.23 2.62 -8.33
C THR A 9 5.87 2.06 -8.70
N VAL A 10 5.67 1.73 -9.98
CA VAL A 10 4.52 0.92 -10.38
C VAL A 10 4.71 -0.49 -9.84
N ASN A 11 3.72 -1.00 -9.13
CA ASN A 11 3.64 -2.36 -8.59
C ASN A 11 4.65 -2.75 -7.51
N THR A 12 5.58 -1.88 -7.12
CA THR A 12 6.62 -2.22 -6.15
C THR A 12 7.07 -1.04 -5.30
N VAL A 13 7.31 -1.29 -4.01
CA VAL A 13 8.01 -0.41 -3.08
C VAL A 13 9.34 -1.05 -2.68
N TYR A 14 10.40 -0.27 -2.73
CA TYR A 14 11.75 -0.66 -2.36
C TYR A 14 12.22 0.13 -1.14
N GLN A 15 12.88 -0.57 -0.22
CA GLN A 15 13.71 0.01 0.83
C GLN A 15 15.17 -0.27 0.49
N LEU A 16 15.93 0.79 0.39
CA LEU A 16 17.36 0.77 0.09
C LEU A 16 18.14 1.34 1.26
N ASN A 17 19.39 0.90 1.41
CA ASN A 17 20.31 1.49 2.35
C ASN A 17 20.89 2.83 1.81
N GLY A 18 21.81 3.43 2.56
CA GLY A 18 22.43 4.71 2.21
C GLY A 18 23.36 4.66 0.98
N THR A 19 23.74 3.46 0.52
CA THR A 19 24.52 3.22 -0.70
C THR A 19 23.65 2.78 -1.88
N LEU A 20 22.31 2.90 -1.75
CA LEU A 20 21.31 2.47 -2.72
C LEU A 20 21.30 0.95 -2.98
N SER A 21 21.86 0.16 -2.07
CA SER A 21 21.71 -1.29 -2.11
C SER A 21 20.34 -1.69 -1.59
N LEU A 22 19.70 -2.64 -2.27
CA LEU A 22 18.40 -3.18 -1.89
C LEU A 22 18.46 -3.86 -0.52
N GLU A 23 17.55 -3.46 0.37
CA GLU A 23 17.31 -4.13 1.66
C GLU A 23 15.99 -4.92 1.63
N VAL A 24 14.92 -4.29 1.15
CA VAL A 24 13.59 -4.91 1.07
C VAL A 24 12.92 -4.52 -0.25
N GLU A 25 12.27 -5.49 -0.88
CA GLU A 25 11.37 -5.30 -2.01
C GLU A 25 9.98 -5.80 -1.61
N GLN A 26 8.96 -4.98 -1.82
CA GLN A 26 7.58 -5.32 -1.56
C GLN A 26 6.73 -5.05 -2.79
N ARG A 27 6.13 -6.12 -3.34
CA ARG A 27 5.17 -5.98 -4.43
C ARG A 27 3.84 -5.41 -3.92
N THR A 28 3.33 -4.43 -4.65
CA THR A 28 2.03 -3.78 -4.45
C THR A 28 1.07 -3.99 -5.62
N GLY A 29 1.52 -4.67 -6.70
CA GLY A 29 0.69 -5.08 -7.83
C GLY A 29 1.40 -5.93 -8.89
N PRO A 30 0.77 -6.13 -10.07
CA PRO A 30 -0.63 -5.78 -10.37
C PRO A 30 -1.61 -6.58 -9.52
N VAL A 31 -2.84 -6.11 -9.41
CA VAL A 31 -3.92 -6.76 -8.63
C VAL A 31 -5.22 -6.80 -9.43
N GLU A 32 -6.10 -7.75 -9.11
CA GLU A 32 -7.46 -7.78 -9.66
C GLU A 32 -8.27 -6.60 -9.12
N ASP A 33 -8.47 -5.59 -9.96
CA ASP A 33 -9.20 -4.37 -9.61
C ASP A 33 -10.07 -3.88 -10.78
N ASN A 34 -11.02 -3.02 -10.47
CA ASN A 34 -11.76 -2.25 -11.46
C ASN A 34 -12.11 -0.89 -10.86
N LEU A 35 -11.86 0.18 -11.62
CA LEU A 35 -12.13 1.56 -11.23
C LEU A 35 -13.61 1.85 -10.88
N LEU A 36 -14.54 0.97 -11.28
CA LEU A 36 -15.96 1.05 -10.95
C LEU A 36 -16.32 0.31 -9.65
N CYS A 37 -15.43 -0.51 -9.09
CA CYS A 37 -15.65 -1.14 -7.79
C CYS A 37 -15.45 -0.13 -6.66
N HIS A 38 -16.49 0.10 -5.84
CA HIS A 38 -16.39 0.93 -4.65
C HIS A 38 -15.83 0.15 -3.46
N ALA A 39 -14.88 0.73 -2.73
CA ALA A 39 -14.24 0.16 -1.54
C ALA A 39 -13.81 -1.33 -1.65
N PRO A 40 -13.11 -1.76 -2.73
CA PRO A 40 -12.80 -3.17 -2.99
C PRO A 40 -11.86 -3.83 -1.98
N GLN A 41 -11.21 -3.05 -1.12
CA GLN A 41 -10.40 -3.52 0.00
C GLN A 41 -11.25 -4.09 1.16
N LEU A 42 -12.55 -3.84 1.16
CA LEU A 42 -13.47 -4.40 2.14
C LEU A 42 -13.99 -5.76 1.68
N PRO A 43 -13.81 -6.83 2.48
CA PRO A 43 -14.30 -8.16 2.13
C PRO A 43 -15.80 -8.21 1.83
N GLN A 44 -16.59 -7.35 2.48
CA GLN A 44 -18.04 -7.28 2.36
C GLN A 44 -18.54 -6.37 1.23
N ALA A 45 -17.67 -5.61 0.55
CA ALA A 45 -18.10 -4.70 -0.50
C ALA A 45 -18.38 -5.47 -1.80
N PRO A 46 -19.63 -5.48 -2.29
CA PRO A 46 -19.93 -6.13 -3.55
C PRO A 46 -19.33 -5.34 -4.72
N CYS A 47 -18.87 -6.04 -5.76
CA CYS A 47 -18.58 -5.44 -7.05
C CYS A 47 -19.10 -6.33 -8.18
N GLU A 48 -20.00 -5.78 -8.98
CA GLU A 48 -20.59 -6.48 -10.15
C GLU A 48 -19.77 -6.28 -11.43
N HIS A 49 -18.80 -5.35 -11.41
CA HIS A 49 -17.94 -5.07 -12.54
C HIS A 49 -16.81 -6.11 -12.65
N PRO A 50 -16.52 -6.61 -13.87
CA PRO A 50 -15.44 -7.57 -14.06
C PRO A 50 -14.10 -6.94 -13.70
N LYS A 51 -13.34 -7.60 -12.84
CA LYS A 51 -11.98 -7.19 -12.47
C LYS A 51 -10.98 -7.70 -13.51
N SER A 52 -9.86 -6.99 -13.59
CA SER A 52 -8.70 -7.41 -14.37
C SER A 52 -7.43 -7.05 -13.62
N LEU A 53 -6.34 -7.79 -13.88
CA LEU A 53 -5.00 -7.40 -13.46
C LEU A 53 -4.69 -5.97 -13.88
N THR A 54 -4.61 -5.09 -12.88
CA THR A 54 -4.41 -3.66 -13.03
C THR A 54 -3.16 -3.26 -12.26
N ASP A 55 -2.31 -2.46 -12.92
CA ASP A 55 -1.11 -1.93 -12.31
C ASP A 55 -1.43 -0.94 -11.17
N ASN A 56 -0.72 -1.08 -10.06
CA ASN A 56 -0.78 -0.19 -8.93
C ASN A 56 0.32 0.87 -9.01
N TYR A 57 -0.04 2.06 -9.47
CA TYR A 57 0.84 3.21 -9.53
C TYR A 57 0.92 3.84 -8.14
N ASN A 58 2.14 3.97 -7.60
CA ASN A 58 2.32 4.80 -6.42
C ASN A 58 1.95 6.27 -6.73
N LYS A 59 1.02 6.81 -5.94
CA LYS A 59 0.55 8.20 -6.04
C LYS A 59 1.10 9.09 -4.92
N LEU A 60 1.40 8.50 -3.75
CA LEU A 60 2.00 9.19 -2.61
C LEU A 60 2.95 8.25 -1.89
N LEU A 61 4.09 8.80 -1.48
CA LEU A 61 5.05 8.18 -0.58
C LEU A 61 5.46 9.23 0.46
N GLU A 62 5.02 9.07 1.71
CA GLU A 62 5.27 10.03 2.79
C GLU A 62 5.90 9.31 4.00
N LEU A 63 6.83 9.98 4.68
CA LEU A 63 7.53 9.43 5.84
C LEU A 63 7.04 10.10 7.13
N ASP A 64 6.34 9.34 7.96
CA ASP A 64 6.04 9.77 9.32
C ASP A 64 7.08 9.18 10.28
N ARG A 65 8.07 10.01 10.61
CA ARG A 65 9.18 9.63 11.49
C ARG A 65 8.78 9.56 12.95
N GLU A 66 7.75 10.30 13.37
CA GLU A 66 7.30 10.30 14.76
C GLU A 66 6.59 8.98 15.08
N GLN A 67 5.79 8.50 14.12
CA GLN A 67 5.08 7.22 14.24
C GLN A 67 5.90 6.02 13.74
N GLY A 68 7.01 6.25 13.05
CA GLY A 68 7.86 5.18 12.51
C GLY A 68 7.23 4.44 11.33
N VAL A 69 6.41 5.12 10.53
CA VAL A 69 5.70 4.53 9.39
C VAL A 69 6.00 5.23 8.07
N VAL A 70 5.87 4.46 6.99
CA VAL A 70 5.89 4.93 5.61
C VAL A 70 4.47 4.82 5.07
N VAL A 71 3.89 5.95 4.69
CA VAL A 71 2.57 6.01 4.04
C VAL A 71 2.76 5.76 2.55
N VAL A 72 2.10 4.73 2.01
CA VAL A 72 2.15 4.35 0.60
C VAL A 72 0.74 4.37 0.04
N CYS A 73 0.40 5.35 -0.79
CA CYS A 73 -0.90 5.38 -1.48
C CYS A 73 -0.77 4.96 -2.93
N GLY A 74 -1.64 4.05 -3.35
CA GLY A 74 -1.68 3.47 -4.69
C GLY A 74 -2.73 4.10 -5.60
N SER A 75 -2.85 3.55 -6.81
CA SER A 75 -3.90 3.92 -7.77
C SER A 75 -5.09 2.96 -7.76
N VAL A 76 -4.83 1.69 -7.47
CA VAL A 76 -5.84 0.64 -7.35
C VAL A 76 -6.63 0.79 -6.07
N TYR A 77 -7.72 0.04 -5.95
CA TYR A 77 -8.58 0.04 -4.77
C TYR A 77 -9.13 1.43 -4.42
N GLN A 78 -9.54 2.19 -5.44
CA GLN A 78 -10.03 3.57 -5.29
C GLN A 78 -9.00 4.51 -4.63
N GLY A 79 -7.69 4.25 -4.81
CA GLY A 79 -6.64 5.08 -4.25
C GLY A 79 -6.27 4.77 -2.80
N PHE A 80 -6.44 3.51 -2.37
CA PHE A 80 -6.18 3.08 -1.01
C PHE A 80 -4.73 3.35 -0.57
N CYS A 81 -4.56 3.68 0.71
CA CYS A 81 -3.26 3.93 1.35
C CYS A 81 -2.94 2.85 2.37
N GLU A 82 -1.71 2.36 2.33
CA GLU A 82 -1.16 1.44 3.31
C GLU A 82 -0.19 2.18 4.24
N LEU A 83 -0.25 1.86 5.53
CA LEU A 83 0.77 2.25 6.49
C LEU A 83 1.74 1.09 6.67
N ARG A 84 3.00 1.29 6.33
CA ARG A 84 4.06 0.26 6.40
C ARG A 84 5.13 0.64 7.41
N LYS A 85 5.79 -0.32 8.04
CA LYS A 85 6.81 0.00 9.05
C LYS A 85 8.09 0.56 8.40
N MET A 86 8.65 1.64 8.94
CA MET A 86 9.96 2.16 8.50
C MET A 86 11.12 1.18 8.74
N GLY A 87 10.97 0.26 9.70
CA GLY A 87 11.97 -0.78 9.93
C GLY A 87 12.08 -1.76 8.76
N ASN A 88 10.93 -2.10 8.18
CA ASN A 88 10.78 -3.10 7.14
C ASN A 88 9.48 -2.81 6.36
N VAL A 89 9.59 -2.28 5.13
CA VAL A 89 8.41 -1.90 4.32
C VAL A 89 7.55 -3.09 3.87
N SER A 90 8.02 -4.33 4.01
CA SER A 90 7.17 -5.49 3.75
C SER A 90 6.09 -5.68 4.82
N GLU A 91 6.28 -5.09 6.00
CA GLU A 91 5.37 -5.22 7.13
C GLU A 91 4.34 -4.08 7.15
N ILE A 92 3.06 -4.45 7.19
CA ILE A 92 1.96 -3.52 7.43
C ILE A 92 2.00 -3.09 8.90
N ALA A 93 1.95 -1.78 9.14
CA ALA A 93 1.94 -1.20 10.47
C ALA A 93 0.54 -1.22 11.10
N VAL A 94 -0.51 -1.03 10.27
CA VAL A 94 -1.92 -1.02 10.68
C VAL A 94 -2.74 -1.76 9.63
N GLU A 95 -3.42 -2.83 10.02
CA GLU A 95 -4.30 -3.60 9.13
C GLU A 95 -5.64 -2.88 8.90
N PHE A 96 -6.17 -3.02 7.69
CA PHE A 96 -7.49 -2.52 7.33
C PHE A 96 -8.29 -3.61 6.59
N PRO A 97 -9.57 -3.82 6.93
CA PRO A 97 -10.26 -3.25 8.10
C PRO A 97 -9.68 -3.79 9.42
N PRO A 98 -9.85 -3.07 10.55
CA PRO A 98 -9.45 -3.59 11.86
C PRO A 98 -10.14 -4.93 12.14
N GLN A 99 -9.39 -5.90 12.67
CA GLN A 99 -9.92 -7.22 12.96
C GLN A 99 -11.08 -7.14 13.98
N GLY A 100 -12.23 -7.71 13.62
CA GLY A 100 -13.41 -7.74 14.47
C GLY A 100 -14.35 -6.53 14.35
N GLU A 101 -14.01 -5.53 13.55
CA GLU A 101 -14.87 -4.37 13.32
C GLU A 101 -15.63 -4.47 11.99
N LYS A 102 -16.95 -4.26 12.05
CA LYS A 102 -17.73 -4.02 10.83
C LYS A 102 -17.46 -2.58 10.41
N THR A 103 -16.61 -2.40 9.40
CA THR A 103 -16.47 -1.10 8.74
C THR A 103 -17.75 -0.81 7.96
N VAL A 104 -18.56 0.10 8.51
CA VAL A 104 -19.69 0.69 7.81
C VAL A 104 -19.16 1.99 7.21
N PHE A 105 -18.90 1.98 5.90
CA PHE A 105 -18.78 3.24 5.18
C PHE A 105 -20.20 3.82 5.03
N PRO A 106 -20.43 5.08 5.40
CA PRO A 106 -21.70 5.74 5.15
C PRO A 106 -21.98 5.85 3.64
#